data_AF-A0A832FTX9-F1
#
_entry.id   AF-A0A832FTX9-F1
#
_cell.length_a   1.000
_cell.length_b   1.000
_cell.length_c   1.000
_cell.angle_alpha   90.00
_cell.angle_beta   90.00
_cell.angle_gamma   90.00
#
_symmetry.space_group_name_H-M   'P 1'
#
loop_
_entity.id
_entity.type
_entity.pdbx_description
1 polymer ?
#
loop_
_entity_poly.entity_id
_entity_poly.type
_entity_poly.pdbx_seq_one_letter_code
_entity_poly.pdbx_strand_id
1 'polypeptide(L)' 'MEYVEEGGEIDEVVETRPEWSRHRYHYDLRPLVEGRRLYVETRLFCQDPSDPDDPTIYVVNIHEA' A
#
# COMPACT_ATOMS: atom_id res chain seq x y z
N MET A 1 6.00 7.12 12.37
CA MET A 1 5.57 8.35 11.66
C MET A 1 6.72 9.00 10.90
N GLU A 2 7.97 8.66 11.20
CA GLU A 2 9.20 9.08 10.48
C GLU A 2 9.02 9.33 8.97
N TYR A 3 8.58 8.34 8.19
CA TYR A 3 8.41 8.50 6.74
C TYR A 3 7.36 9.53 6.30
N VAL A 4 6.31 9.75 7.11
CA VAL A 4 5.29 10.78 6.83
C VAL A 4 5.80 12.15 7.26
N GLU A 5 6.52 12.22 8.39
CA GLU A 5 7.17 13.45 8.86
C GLU A 5 8.26 13.95 7.90
N GLU A 6 8.91 13.03 7.18
CA GLU A 6 9.88 13.30 6.13
C GLU A 6 9.25 13.67 4.76
N GLY A 7 7.93 13.82 4.71
CA GLY A 7 7.20 14.24 3.51
C GLY A 7 6.68 13.11 2.63
N GLY A 8 6.64 11.88 3.15
CA GLY A 8 5.95 10.77 2.53
C GLY A 8 4.42 10.84 2.71
N GLU A 9 3.71 10.22 1.79
CA GLU A 9 2.24 10.23 1.75
C GLU A 9 1.69 8.78 1.73
N ILE A 10 0.47 8.61 2.24
CA ILE A 10 -0.30 7.36 2.15
C ILE A 10 -1.68 7.74 1.61
N ASP A 11 -2.04 7.18 0.46
CA ASP A 11 -3.37 7.36 -0.14
C ASP A 11 -4.16 6.05 -0.08
N GLU A 12 -5.41 6.12 0.39
CA GLU A 12 -6.38 5.03 0.25
C GLU A 12 -7.16 5.22 -1.05
N VAL A 13 -7.10 4.23 -1.94
CA VAL A 13 -7.73 4.30 -3.26
C VAL A 13 -8.77 3.19 -3.38
N VAL A 14 -9.99 3.55 -3.80
CA VAL A 14 -11.05 2.56 -4.07
C VAL A 14 -10.61 1.64 -5.19
N GLU A 15 -10.65 0.33 -4.94
CA GLU A 15 -10.30 -0.66 -5.97
C GLU A 15 -11.46 -0.80 -6.96
N THR A 16 -11.14 -0.66 -8.24
CA THR A 16 -12.12 -0.70 -9.34
C THR A 16 -11.86 -1.83 -10.32
N ARG A 17 -10.71 -2.50 -10.23
CA ARG A 17 -10.31 -3.60 -11.10
C ARG A 17 -11.03 -4.90 -10.72
N PRO A 18 -11.74 -5.57 -11.65
CA PRO A 18 -12.54 -6.77 -11.36
C PRO A 18 -11.76 -7.93 -10.74
N GLU A 19 -10.51 -8.13 -11.16
CA GLU A 19 -9.63 -9.18 -10.65
C GLU A 19 -9.24 -8.98 -9.18
N TRP A 20 -9.45 -7.79 -8.64
CA TRP A 20 -9.20 -7.43 -7.25
C TRP A 20 -10.48 -7.13 -6.46
N SER A 21 -11.65 -7.54 -6.98
CA SER A 21 -12.97 -7.31 -6.38
C SER A 21 -13.14 -7.75 -4.92
N ARG A 22 -12.27 -8.63 -4.40
CA ARG A 22 -12.23 -9.00 -2.97
C ARG A 22 -11.68 -7.91 -2.06
N HIS A 23 -10.99 -6.91 -2.62
CA HIS A 23 -10.45 -5.76 -1.89
C HIS A 23 -11.32 -4.55 -2.17
N ARG A 24 -11.75 -3.85 -1.11
CA ARG A 24 -12.48 -2.59 -1.26
C ARG A 24 -11.54 -1.43 -1.62
N TYR A 25 -10.30 -1.50 -1.16
CA TYR A 25 -9.28 -0.48 -1.32
C TYR A 25 -7.91 -1.10 -1.60
N HIS A 26 -7.03 -0.31 -2.20
CA HIS A 26 -5.58 -0.49 -2.14
C HIS A 26 -4.93 0.77 -1.55
N TYR A 27 -3.68 0.65 -1.12
CA TYR A 27 -2.95 1.76 -0.50
C TYR A 27 -1.71 2.09 -1.31
N ASP A 28 -1.58 3.35 -1.68
CA ASP A 28 -0.42 3.87 -2.38
C ASP A 28 0.49 4.57 -1.37
N LEU A 29 1.72 4.09 -1.24
CA LEU A 29 2.74 4.69 -0.41
C LEU A 29 3.64 5.54 -1.29
N ARG A 30 3.91 6.78 -0.86
CA ARG A 30 4.84 7.68 -1.55
C ARG A 30 5.99 8.12 -0.65
N PRO A 31 6.85 7.20 -0.20
CA PRO A 31 7.97 7.57 0.66
C PRO A 31 9.00 8.41 -0.11
N LEU A 32 9.71 9.27 0.62
CA LEU A 32 10.93 9.90 0.15
C LEU A 32 12.12 9.07 0.62
N VAL A 33 12.86 8.46 -0.32
CA VAL A 33 14.03 7.64 -0.02
C VAL A 33 15.24 8.28 -0.67
N GLU A 34 16.20 8.74 0.14
CA GLU A 34 17.40 9.43 -0.35
C GLU A 34 17.08 10.61 -1.30
N GLY A 35 15.99 11.33 -1.03
CA GLY A 35 15.53 12.46 -1.85
C GLY A 35 14.77 12.07 -3.12
N ARG A 36 14.56 10.77 -3.39
CA ARG A 36 13.78 10.26 -4.52
C ARG A 36 12.38 9.89 -4.05
N ARG A 37 11.36 10.34 -4.78
CA ARG A 37 9.97 10.00 -4.50
C ARG A 37 9.65 8.69 -5.18
N LEU A 38 9.28 7.68 -4.39
CA LEU A 38 8.83 6.41 -4.91
C LEU A 38 7.30 6.38 -4.93
N TYR A 39 6.73 5.62 -5.85
CA TYR A 39 5.36 5.18 -5.81
C TYR A 39 5.35 3.69 -5.53
N VAL A 40 4.60 3.28 -4.52
CA VAL A 40 4.42 1.87 -4.14
C VAL A 40 2.94 1.57 -3.99
N GLU A 41 2.37 0.81 -4.92
CA GLU A 41 0.99 0.30 -4.83
C GLU A 41 0.99 -0.97 -3.99
N THR A 42 0.17 -1.00 -2.94
CA THR A 42 0.10 -2.15 -2.01
C THR A 42 -1.32 -2.66 -1.82
N ARG A 43 -1.44 -3.95 -1.52
CA ARG A 43 -2.71 -4.58 -1.12
C ARG A 43 -2.55 -5.42 0.14
N LEU A 44 -3.50 -5.28 1.05
CA LEU A 44 -3.62 -6.11 2.24
C LEU A 44 -4.38 -7.41 1.92
N PHE A 45 -3.78 -8.53 2.26
CA PHE A 45 -4.39 -9.85 2.25
C PHE A 45 -4.48 -10.37 3.66
N CYS A 46 -5.64 -10.93 4.00
CA CYS A 46 -5.89 -11.60 5.25
C CYS A 46 -6.88 -12.73 4.93
N GLN A 47 -6.45 -13.96 5.12
CA GLN A 47 -7.25 -15.17 4.98
C GLN A 47 -8.13 -15.39 6.22
N ASP A 48 -7.56 -15.19 7.42
CA ASP A 48 -8.27 -15.28 8.70
C ASP A 48 -8.18 -13.95 9.47
N PRO A 49 -9.25 -13.14 9.50
CA PRO A 49 -9.26 -11.85 10.21
C PRO A 49 -9.20 -11.98 11.74
N SER A 50 -9.31 -13.20 12.28
CA SER A 50 -9.14 -13.46 13.72
C SER A 50 -7.72 -13.84 14.11
N ASP A 51 -6.86 -14.14 13.14
CA ASP A 51 -5.43 -14.39 13.35
C ASP A 51 -4.64 -13.07 13.21
N PRO A 52 -4.05 -12.54 14.30
CA PRO A 52 -3.28 -11.30 14.24
C PRO A 52 -1.98 -11.41 13.43
N ASP A 53 -1.49 -12.63 13.16
CA ASP A 53 -0.24 -12.89 12.44
C ASP A 53 -0.44 -13.25 10.96
N ASP A 54 -1.69 -13.38 10.50
CA ASP A 54 -2.04 -13.62 9.10
C ASP A 54 -1.99 -12.40 8.13
N PRO A 55 -2.03 -11.12 8.55
CA PRO A 55 -2.08 -10.02 7.59
C PRO A 55 -0.77 -9.93 6.79
N THR A 56 -0.91 -10.02 5.46
CA THR A 56 0.20 -9.92 4.51
C THR A 56 -0.02 -8.72 3.58
N ILE A 57 0.98 -7.83 3.49
CA ILE A 57 0.99 -6.74 2.51
C ILE A 57 1.74 -7.20 1.25
N TYR A 58 1.08 -7.17 0.10
CA TYR A 58 1.71 -7.43 -1.18
C TYR A 58 2.02 -6.10 -1.87
N VAL A 59 3.25 -6.00 -2.39
CA VAL A 59 3.63 -4.93 -3.30
C VAL A 59 3.21 -5.33 -4.70
N VAL A 60 2.32 -4.54 -5.29
CA VAL A 60 1.75 -4.79 -6.62
C VAL A 60 2.57 -4.07 -7.69
N ASN A 61 3.02 -2.86 -7.37
CA ASN A 61 3.83 -2.04 -8.25
C ASN A 61 4.81 -1.19 -7.43
N ILE A 62 6.02 -1.00 -7.95
CA ILE A 62 6.97 -0.04 -7.43
C ILE A 62 7.71 0.63 -8.59
N HIS A 63 7.76 1.96 -8.57
CA HIS A 63 8.56 2.76 -9.50
C HIS A 63 8.92 4.12 -8.88
N GLU A 64 9.89 4.79 -9.48
CA GLU A 64 10.14 6.21 -9.18
C GLU A 64 9.00 7.05 -9.78
N ALA A 65 8.49 7.99 -8.99
CA ALA A 65 7.32 8.81 -9.31
C ALA A 65 7.64 9.98 -10.26
#